data_AF-A0A8K0NSM8-F1
#
_entry.id   AF-A0A8K0NSM8-F1
#
_cell.length_a   1.000
_cell.length_b   1.000
_cell.length_c   1.000
_cell.angle_alpha   90.00
_cell.angle_beta   90.00
_cell.angle_gamma   90.00
#
_symmetry.space_group_name_H-M   'P 1'
#
loop_
_entity.id
_entity.type
_entity.pdbx_description
1 polymer ?
#
loop_
_entity_poly.entity_id
_entity_poly.type
_entity_poly.pdbx_seq_one_letter_code
_entity_poly.pdbx_strand_id
1 'polypeptide(L)'
;MVCQHGYQQIEEGDVVTITKLKGVIVTNFSDKGLMDYKDMYTRVWDSSEYASTSSESRGFFVATNVIITPNQTIGNCDEGGVIVVNIQWICNLDRDFIEYCKPKYKFKRVDNDGLNKLKGYSFRKAYHHDLNRRSLVKYHGIMFVIRNEAIGRKFSFVKLVINFAIGLALLRLSILLPNFSIWVMKKMNIHVARIDRDAGKPIPEKPQEMSENHKQLIP
;
A
#
# COMPACT_ATOMS: atom_id res chain seq x y z
N MET A 1 -16.21 -3.01 18.11
CA MET A 1 -16.48 -4.44 17.79
C MET A 1 -17.30 -4.62 16.50
N VAL A 2 -18.49 -4.02 16.38
CA VAL A 2 -19.36 -4.19 15.20
C VAL A 2 -18.91 -3.37 13.97
N CYS A 3 -18.70 -2.04 14.10
CA CYS A 3 -18.35 -1.20 12.95
C CYS A 3 -17.03 -1.61 12.27
N GLN A 4 -16.04 -2.01 13.07
CA GLN A 4 -14.74 -2.47 12.58
C GLN A 4 -14.68 -3.98 12.31
N HIS A 5 -15.79 -4.70 12.48
CA HIS A 5 -15.86 -6.15 12.24
C HIS A 5 -14.82 -6.96 13.03
N GLY A 6 -14.50 -6.54 14.26
CA GLY A 6 -13.42 -7.13 15.06
C GLY A 6 -13.65 -8.59 15.47
N TYR A 7 -14.90 -9.08 15.39
CA TYR A 7 -15.24 -10.48 15.63
C TYR A 7 -14.88 -11.41 14.45
N GLN A 8 -14.50 -10.84 13.30
CA GLN A 8 -14.13 -11.60 12.12
C GLN A 8 -12.62 -11.81 12.05
N GLN A 9 -12.22 -12.99 11.61
CA GLN A 9 -10.88 -13.28 11.17
C GLN A 9 -10.75 -12.86 9.70
N ILE A 10 -9.65 -12.16 9.39
CA ILE A 10 -9.33 -11.65 8.07
C ILE A 10 -8.22 -12.52 7.50
N GLU A 11 -8.42 -13.04 6.30
CA GLU A 11 -7.43 -13.84 5.58
C GLU A 11 -7.24 -13.25 4.18
N GLU A 12 -5.98 -13.12 3.77
CA GLU A 12 -5.62 -12.74 2.40
C GLU A 12 -5.67 -13.99 1.52
N GLY A 13 -6.35 -13.88 0.38
CA GLY A 13 -6.55 -14.99 -0.54
C GLY A 13 -5.55 -14.96 -1.69
N ASP A 14 -5.12 -16.15 -2.13
CA ASP A 14 -4.35 -16.28 -3.36
C ASP A 14 -5.26 -16.17 -4.58
N VAL A 15 -4.88 -15.32 -5.53
CA VAL A 15 -5.62 -15.13 -6.79
C VAL A 15 -4.73 -15.38 -7.98
N VAL A 16 -5.19 -16.28 -8.85
CA VAL A 16 -4.59 -16.51 -10.16
C VAL A 16 -5.47 -15.80 -11.20
N THR A 17 -4.84 -15.01 -12.07
CA THR A 17 -5.53 -14.41 -13.21
C THR A 17 -4.93 -14.92 -14.50
N ILE A 18 -5.81 -15.41 -15.35
CA ILE A 18 -5.47 -15.85 -16.70
C ILE A 18 -6.11 -14.86 -17.65
N THR A 19 -5.31 -14.31 -18.56
CA THR A 19 -5.78 -13.39 -19.59
C THR A 19 -5.75 -14.08 -20.93
N LYS A 20 -6.80 -13.88 -21.72
CA LYS A 20 -6.87 -14.37 -23.09
C LYS A 20 -7.38 -13.25 -23.96
N LEU A 21 -6.56 -12.87 -24.92
CA LEU A 21 -6.95 -11.94 -25.96
C LEU A 21 -7.49 -12.71 -27.15
N LYS A 22 -8.56 -12.21 -27.74
CA LYS A 22 -9.16 -12.73 -28.97
C LYS A 22 -9.43 -11.55 -29.88
N GLY A 23 -9.07 -11.69 -31.14
CA GLY A 23 -9.25 -10.64 -32.13
C GLY A 23 -8.31 -10.84 -33.30
N VAL A 24 -8.71 -10.28 -34.42
CA VAL A 24 -7.91 -10.21 -35.64
C VAL A 24 -8.02 -8.77 -36.12
N ILE A 25 -6.90 -8.17 -36.49
CA ILE A 25 -6.86 -6.81 -37.03
C ILE A 25 -6.25 -6.85 -38.42
N VAL A 26 -6.80 -6.06 -39.33
CA VAL A 26 -6.29 -5.93 -40.69
C VAL A 26 -5.82 -4.50 -40.86
N THR A 27 -4.57 -4.32 -41.25
CA THR A 27 -4.02 -3.00 -41.55
C THR A 27 -3.99 -2.80 -43.06
N ASN A 28 -4.53 -1.68 -43.54
CA ASN A 28 -4.50 -1.28 -44.95
C ASN A 28 -3.80 0.08 -45.06
N PHE A 29 -2.63 0.10 -45.71
CA PHE A 29 -1.80 1.30 -45.79
C PHE A 29 -1.99 1.98 -47.15
N SER A 30 -2.34 3.26 -47.14
CA SER A 30 -2.62 4.05 -48.35
C SER A 30 -1.48 5.03 -48.72
N ASP A 31 -0.44 5.13 -47.89
CA ASP A 31 0.61 6.14 -48.05
C ASP A 31 1.64 5.75 -49.12
N LYS A 32 1.85 6.63 -50.09
CA LYS A 32 2.62 6.37 -51.32
C LYS A 32 4.13 6.29 -51.09
N GLY A 33 4.63 6.88 -50.00
CA GLY A 33 6.06 6.88 -49.64
C GLY A 33 6.58 5.55 -49.07
N LEU A 34 5.70 4.59 -48.79
CA LEU A 34 6.04 3.31 -48.16
C LEU A 34 5.73 2.10 -49.07
N MET A 35 5.49 2.33 -50.36
CA MET A 35 5.09 1.28 -51.32
C MET A 35 6.09 0.13 -51.39
N ASP A 36 7.38 0.38 -51.15
CA ASP A 36 8.45 -0.63 -51.12
C ASP A 36 8.35 -1.61 -49.93
N TYR A 37 7.55 -1.26 -48.91
CA TYR A 37 7.30 -2.08 -47.71
C TYR A 37 5.82 -2.44 -47.53
N LYS A 38 4.99 -2.29 -48.57
CA LYS A 38 3.54 -2.47 -48.52
C LYS A 38 3.11 -3.82 -47.95
N ASP A 39 3.83 -4.89 -48.29
CA ASP A 39 3.54 -6.26 -47.85
C ASP A 39 3.82 -6.47 -46.35
N MET A 40 4.69 -5.65 -45.76
CA MET A 40 5.00 -5.71 -44.33
C MET A 40 3.93 -5.03 -43.47
N TYR A 41 3.27 -4.01 -44.02
CA TYR A 41 2.22 -3.24 -43.35
C TYR A 41 0.80 -3.67 -43.71
N THR A 42 0.60 -4.30 -44.87
CA THR A 42 -0.72 -4.75 -45.33
C THR A 42 -0.85 -6.23 -45.04
N ARG A 43 -1.16 -6.56 -43.79
CA ARG A 43 -1.32 -7.95 -43.36
C ARG A 43 -2.39 -8.09 -42.29
N VAL A 44 -2.80 -9.32 -42.10
CA VAL A 44 -3.67 -9.73 -41.02
C VAL A 44 -2.81 -10.00 -39.79
N TRP A 45 -3.12 -9.36 -38.67
CA TRP A 45 -2.44 -9.60 -37.40
C TRP A 45 -3.31 -10.45 -36.49
N ASP A 46 -2.68 -11.46 -35.89
CA ASP A 46 -3.29 -12.31 -34.87
C ASP A 46 -2.87 -11.86 -33.46
N SER A 47 -3.62 -12.33 -32.47
CA SER A 47 -3.44 -12.13 -31.04
C SER A 47 -2.01 -12.36 -30.53
N SER A 48 -1.25 -13.27 -31.13
CA SER A 48 0.15 -13.55 -30.75
C SER A 48 1.16 -12.53 -31.27
N GLU A 49 0.77 -11.71 -32.25
CA GLU A 49 1.67 -10.74 -32.89
C GLU A 49 1.53 -9.34 -32.30
N TYR A 50 0.28 -8.88 -32.10
CA TYR A 50 0.01 -7.57 -31.52
C TYR A 50 -0.06 -7.61 -29.98
N ALA A 51 -0.24 -8.78 -29.38
CA ALA A 51 -0.19 -8.91 -27.93
C ALA A 51 1.08 -9.61 -27.46
N SER A 52 1.68 -9.05 -26.42
CA SER A 52 2.77 -9.70 -25.71
C SER A 52 2.41 -9.82 -24.24
N THR A 53 2.57 -11.03 -23.71
CA THR A 53 2.50 -11.26 -22.27
C THR A 53 3.85 -10.86 -21.70
N SER A 54 3.86 -9.92 -20.75
CA SER A 54 5.11 -9.70 -20.01
C SER A 54 5.31 -10.91 -19.10
N SER A 55 6.45 -11.59 -19.22
CA SER A 55 6.76 -12.76 -18.38
C SER A 55 6.91 -12.39 -16.89
N GLU A 56 7.04 -11.09 -16.57
CA GLU A 56 7.47 -10.60 -15.26
C GLU A 56 6.38 -9.79 -14.52
N SER A 57 5.44 -9.16 -15.24
CA SER A 57 4.32 -8.43 -14.64
C SER A 57 3.00 -9.16 -14.90
N ARG A 58 2.09 -9.19 -13.92
CA ARG A 58 0.75 -9.78 -14.03
C ARG A 58 -0.11 -8.96 -15.00
N GLY A 59 0.25 -8.94 -16.27
CA GLY A 59 -0.24 -7.98 -17.24
C GLY A 59 0.08 -8.38 -18.67
N PHE A 60 -0.61 -7.73 -19.60
CA PHE A 60 -0.46 -7.98 -21.02
C PHE A 60 -0.41 -6.64 -21.76
N PHE A 61 0.35 -6.63 -22.84
CA PHE A 61 0.44 -5.49 -23.73
C PHE A 61 -0.37 -5.73 -24.99
N VAL A 62 -1.00 -4.68 -25.51
CA VAL A 62 -1.71 -4.67 -26.79
C VAL A 62 -1.14 -3.53 -27.63
N ALA A 63 -0.54 -3.88 -28.78
CA ALA A 63 -0.06 -2.92 -29.75
C ALA A 63 -1.23 -2.21 -30.43
N THR A 64 -1.18 -0.88 -30.47
CA THR A 64 -2.16 -0.04 -31.19
C THR A 64 -1.54 0.60 -32.42
N ASN A 65 -0.23 0.85 -32.40
CA ASN A 65 0.53 1.34 -33.54
C ASN A 65 1.86 0.58 -33.65
N VAL A 66 2.29 0.33 -34.89
CA VAL A 66 3.53 -0.35 -35.21
C VAL A 66 4.32 0.52 -36.17
N ILE A 67 5.51 0.93 -35.73
CA ILE A 67 6.43 1.69 -36.55
C ILE A 67 7.60 0.77 -36.90
N ILE A 68 7.68 0.37 -38.16
CA ILE A 68 8.81 -0.36 -38.72
C ILE A 68 9.72 0.68 -39.37
N THR A 69 10.90 0.91 -38.81
CA THR A 69 11.80 1.94 -39.34
C THR A 69 13.09 1.34 -39.87
N PRO A 70 13.22 1.14 -41.19
CA PRO A 70 14.53 1.08 -41.81
C PRO A 70 15.18 2.48 -41.77
N ASN A 71 16.44 2.58 -41.34
CA ASN A 71 17.27 3.81 -41.36
C ASN A 71 16.68 5.06 -40.68
N GLN A 72 16.40 4.99 -39.37
CA GLN A 72 15.74 6.09 -38.65
C GLN A 72 16.68 7.22 -38.16
N THR A 73 16.20 8.46 -38.21
CA THR A 73 16.78 9.64 -37.50
C THR A 73 15.99 9.99 -36.23
N ILE A 74 16.59 10.76 -35.31
CA ILE A 74 15.98 11.13 -34.03
C ILE A 74 14.74 12.01 -34.23
N GLY A 75 13.63 11.60 -33.61
CA GLY A 75 12.36 12.34 -33.55
C GLY A 75 11.55 11.96 -32.31
N ASN A 76 10.55 12.76 -31.99
CA ASN A 76 9.64 12.56 -30.84
C ASN A 76 8.40 11.76 -31.29
N CYS A 77 7.95 10.76 -30.52
CA CYS A 77 6.78 9.95 -30.86
C CYS A 77 5.90 9.76 -29.61
N ASP A 78 4.63 10.20 -29.67
CA ASP A 78 3.71 10.33 -28.53
C ASP A 78 2.54 9.34 -28.60
N GLU A 79 2.82 8.03 -28.57
CA GLU A 79 1.74 7.03 -28.59
C GLU A 79 1.97 5.88 -27.59
N GLY A 80 0.99 5.70 -26.70
CA GLY A 80 0.86 4.57 -25.77
C GLY A 80 0.21 4.94 -24.44
N GLY A 81 -0.05 3.94 -23.59
CA GLY A 81 -0.52 4.17 -22.22
C GLY A 81 -0.46 2.95 -21.31
N VAL A 82 -0.49 3.16 -20.00
CA VAL A 82 -0.57 2.11 -18.98
C VAL A 82 -1.90 2.20 -18.24
N ILE A 83 -2.67 1.12 -18.29
CA ILE A 83 -3.95 0.97 -17.60
C ILE A 83 -3.79 -0.09 -16.51
N VAL A 84 -4.03 0.30 -15.27
CA VAL A 84 -4.11 -0.61 -14.14
C VAL A 84 -5.55 -1.06 -13.97
N VAL A 85 -5.75 -2.38 -14.00
CA VAL A 85 -7.02 -3.04 -13.72
C VAL A 85 -6.94 -3.61 -12.31
N ASN A 86 -7.64 -2.97 -11.36
CA ASN A 86 -7.76 -3.46 -10.00
C ASN A 86 -9.00 -4.35 -9.89
N ILE A 87 -8.79 -5.61 -9.51
CA ILE A 87 -9.85 -6.59 -9.26
C ILE A 87 -9.89 -6.84 -7.75
N GLN A 88 -10.95 -6.38 -7.10
CA GLN A 88 -11.10 -6.48 -5.65
C GLN A 88 -12.15 -7.54 -5.28
N TRP A 89 -11.71 -8.54 -4.53
CA TRP A 89 -12.51 -9.58 -3.90
C TRP A 89 -12.52 -9.35 -2.38
N ILE A 90 -13.32 -8.40 -1.93
CA ILE A 90 -13.48 -8.12 -0.50
C ILE A 90 -14.82 -8.69 -0.07
N CYS A 91 -14.78 -9.87 0.56
CA CYS A 91 -15.97 -10.66 0.84
C CYS A 91 -16.17 -10.93 2.32
N ASN A 92 -17.44 -10.92 2.73
CA ASN A 92 -17.85 -11.40 4.04
C ASN A 92 -18.44 -12.81 3.88
N LEU A 93 -17.69 -13.81 4.33
CA LEU A 93 -18.01 -15.25 4.25
C LEU A 93 -19.02 -15.69 5.32
N ASP A 94 -19.56 -14.78 6.13
CA ASP A 94 -20.69 -15.08 7.01
C ASP A 94 -22.02 -15.13 6.25
N ARG A 95 -22.05 -14.59 5.02
CA ARG A 95 -23.19 -14.63 4.10
C ARG A 95 -22.93 -15.60 2.95
N ASP A 96 -23.99 -15.91 2.20
CA ASP A 96 -23.90 -16.78 1.04
C ASP A 96 -22.86 -16.28 0.04
N PHE A 97 -21.84 -17.12 -0.18
CA PHE A 97 -20.69 -16.79 -1.01
C PHE A 97 -21.10 -16.46 -2.45
N ILE A 98 -22.00 -17.26 -3.03
CA ILE A 98 -22.37 -17.18 -4.44
C ILE A 98 -23.12 -15.87 -4.77
N GLU A 99 -23.92 -15.37 -3.83
CA GLU A 99 -24.78 -14.20 -4.06
C GLU A 99 -24.05 -12.89 -3.75
N TYR A 100 -23.29 -12.85 -2.65
CA TYR A 100 -22.75 -11.61 -2.08
C TYR A 100 -21.25 -11.39 -2.34
N CYS A 101 -20.49 -12.43 -2.72
CA CYS A 101 -19.06 -12.30 -3.03
C CYS A 101 -18.85 -12.14 -4.54
N LYS A 102 -18.90 -10.89 -5.01
CA LYS A 102 -18.68 -10.53 -6.43
C LYS A 102 -17.46 -9.61 -6.56
N PRO A 103 -16.65 -9.78 -7.63
CA PRO A 103 -15.50 -8.93 -7.86
C PRO A 103 -15.91 -7.50 -8.17
N LYS A 104 -15.18 -6.53 -7.63
CA LYS A 104 -15.30 -5.12 -7.98
C LYS A 104 -14.13 -4.73 -8.88
N TYR A 105 -14.44 -4.31 -10.10
CA TYR A 105 -13.45 -3.86 -11.08
C TYR A 105 -13.26 -2.35 -11.01
N LYS A 106 -12.01 -1.89 -10.97
CA LYS A 106 -11.65 -0.47 -11.06
C LYS A 106 -10.52 -0.29 -12.07
N PHE A 107 -10.71 0.64 -12.99
CA PHE A 107 -9.72 0.96 -14.03
C PHE A 107 -9.07 2.31 -13.69
N LYS A 108 -7.73 2.35 -13.68
CA LYS A 108 -6.97 3.59 -13.48
C LYS A 108 -5.93 3.71 -14.57
N ARG A 109 -5.90 4.86 -15.26
CA ARG A 109 -4.79 5.22 -16.14
C ARG A 109 -3.67 5.80 -15.29
N VAL A 110 -2.45 5.27 -15.42
CA VAL A 110 -1.31 5.67 -14.57
C VAL A 110 -0.58 6.89 -15.14
N ASP A 111 -0.62 7.08 -16.46
CA ASP A 111 0.21 8.09 -17.13
C ASP A 111 -0.26 9.54 -16.95
N ASN A 112 -1.44 9.77 -16.38
CA ASN A 112 -2.09 11.09 -16.34
C ASN A 112 -2.06 11.76 -14.96
N ASP A 113 -1.35 11.17 -13.98
CA ASP A 113 -1.22 11.74 -12.64
C ASP A 113 -0.09 12.79 -12.62
N GLY A 114 -0.37 14.00 -13.16
CA GLY A 114 0.18 15.35 -12.89
C GLY A 114 1.68 15.64 -12.68
N LEU A 115 2.49 14.69 -12.22
CA LEU A 115 3.88 14.88 -11.80
C LEU A 115 4.89 14.33 -12.81
N ASN A 116 4.50 13.40 -13.67
CA ASN A 116 5.30 12.94 -14.81
C ASN A 116 4.35 12.45 -15.90
N LYS A 117 4.26 13.20 -17.00
CA LYS A 117 3.54 12.78 -18.21
C LYS A 117 4.31 11.61 -18.84
N LEU A 118 4.17 10.42 -18.28
CA LEU A 118 4.79 9.20 -18.80
C LEU A 118 4.24 8.98 -20.22
N LYS A 119 5.12 9.03 -21.21
CA LYS A 119 4.77 8.92 -22.63
C LYS A 119 4.56 7.46 -23.00
N GLY A 120 3.45 6.90 -22.53
CA GLY A 120 2.99 5.57 -22.92
C GLY A 120 3.98 4.42 -22.66
N TYR A 121 3.64 3.24 -23.17
CA TYR A 121 4.51 2.08 -23.16
C TYR A 121 4.85 1.68 -24.60
N SER A 122 6.15 1.52 -24.88
CA SER A 122 6.64 1.04 -26.16
C SER A 122 7.78 0.04 -25.97
N PHE A 123 7.84 -0.99 -26.80
CA PHE A 123 8.95 -1.93 -26.81
C PHE A 123 9.47 -2.14 -28.24
N ARG A 124 10.72 -2.57 -28.35
CA ARG A 124 11.38 -2.83 -29.64
C ARG A 124 11.68 -4.32 -29.75
N LYS A 125 11.42 -4.88 -30.92
CA LYS A 125 11.77 -6.27 -31.27
C LYS A 125 12.56 -6.27 -32.57
N ALA A 126 13.63 -7.05 -32.62
CA ALA A 126 14.41 -7.27 -33.83
C ALA A 126 14.01 -8.61 -34.47
N TYR A 127 13.75 -8.59 -35.78
CA TYR A 127 13.55 -9.78 -36.60
C TYR A 127 14.81 -9.99 -37.43
N HIS A 128 15.48 -11.12 -37.24
CA HIS A 128 16.69 -11.47 -37.96
C HIS A 128 16.31 -12.32 -39.18
N HIS A 129 16.71 -11.89 -40.37
CA HIS A 129 16.47 -12.62 -41.62
C HIS A 129 17.71 -13.40 -42.06
N ASP A 130 18.90 -12.82 -41.87
CA ASP A 130 20.21 -13.40 -42.19
C ASP A 130 21.25 -13.02 -41.11
N LEU A 131 22.49 -13.49 -41.26
CA LEU A 131 23.63 -13.12 -40.39
C LEU A 131 23.88 -11.59 -40.33
N ASN A 132 23.66 -10.86 -41.43
CA ASN A 132 23.94 -9.42 -41.54
C ASN A 132 22.70 -8.52 -41.65
N ARG A 133 21.48 -9.07 -41.68
CA ARG A 133 20.25 -8.29 -41.88
C ARG A 133 19.24 -8.52 -40.76
N ARG A 134 18.82 -7.42 -40.12
CA ARG A 134 17.76 -7.40 -39.12
C ARG A 134 16.80 -6.24 -39.35
N SER A 135 15.53 -6.49 -39.12
CA SER A 135 14.46 -5.49 -39.15
C SER A 135 14.06 -5.14 -37.72
N LEU A 136 14.22 -3.88 -37.32
CA LEU A 136 13.80 -3.39 -36.01
C LEU A 136 12.37 -2.87 -36.09
N VAL A 137 11.49 -3.45 -35.28
CA VAL A 137 10.09 -3.05 -35.18
C VAL A 137 9.85 -2.45 -33.80
N LYS A 138 9.28 -1.25 -33.77
CA LYS A 138 8.89 -0.57 -32.53
C LYS A 138 7.37 -0.64 -32.39
N TYR A 139 6.93 -1.26 -31.31
CA TYR A 139 5.53 -1.41 -30.98
C TYR A 139 5.12 -0.33 -29.98
N HIS A 140 4.07 0.40 -30.30
CA HIS A 140 3.44 1.40 -29.46
C HIS A 140 2.04 0.92 -29.08
N GLY A 141 1.67 1.03 -27.81
CA GLY A 141 0.40 0.45 -27.38
C GLY A 141 0.04 0.67 -25.93
N ILE A 142 -0.94 -0.12 -25.50
CA ILE A 142 -1.50 -0.06 -24.17
C ILE A 142 -1.02 -1.26 -23.36
N MET A 143 -0.41 -1.00 -22.21
CA MET A 143 -0.06 -2.03 -21.25
C MET A 143 -1.15 -2.12 -20.18
N PHE A 144 -1.75 -3.29 -20.03
CA PHE A 144 -2.68 -3.61 -18.96
C PHE A 144 -1.95 -4.28 -17.82
N VAL A 145 -1.99 -3.68 -16.63
CA VAL A 145 -1.41 -4.25 -15.41
C VAL A 145 -2.55 -4.69 -14.50
N ILE A 146 -2.62 -5.98 -14.19
CA ILE A 146 -3.66 -6.55 -13.36
C ILE A 146 -3.17 -6.60 -11.92
N ARG A 147 -3.95 -5.97 -11.03
CA ARG A 147 -3.75 -6.03 -9.58
C ARG A 147 -4.95 -6.72 -8.96
N ASN A 148 -4.68 -7.85 -8.31
CA ASN A 148 -5.69 -8.56 -7.55
C ASN A 148 -5.53 -8.25 -6.08
N GLU A 149 -6.64 -8.04 -5.41
CA GLU A 149 -6.73 -7.90 -3.96
C GLU A 149 -7.85 -8.84 -3.50
N ALA A 150 -7.50 -9.87 -2.73
CA ALA A 150 -8.48 -10.80 -2.20
C ALA A 150 -8.39 -10.84 -0.68
N ILE A 151 -9.50 -10.48 -0.04
CA ILE A 151 -9.62 -10.42 1.41
C ILE A 151 -10.93 -11.13 1.77
N GLY A 152 -10.78 -12.27 2.44
CA GLY A 152 -11.88 -13.00 3.05
C GLY A 152 -12.05 -12.59 4.51
N ARG A 153 -13.29 -12.38 4.94
CA ARG A 153 -13.64 -12.20 6.36
C ARG A 153 -14.65 -13.24 6.79
N LYS A 154 -14.37 -13.94 7.88
CA LYS A 154 -15.29 -14.93 8.46
C LYS A 154 -15.36 -14.77 9.96
N PHE A 155 -16.52 -14.99 10.55
CA PHE A 155 -16.71 -15.05 11.99
C PHE A 155 -15.73 -16.04 12.62
N SER A 156 -15.02 -15.58 13.66
CA SER A 156 -14.12 -16.40 14.45
C SER A 156 -14.38 -16.17 15.93
N PHE A 157 -14.81 -17.23 16.62
CA PHE A 157 -15.13 -17.16 18.04
C PHE A 157 -13.91 -16.70 18.88
N VAL A 158 -12.69 -17.09 18.47
CA VAL A 158 -11.45 -16.67 19.12
C VAL A 158 -11.29 -15.14 19.08
N LYS A 159 -11.53 -14.52 17.92
CA LYS A 159 -11.45 -13.05 17.76
C LYS A 159 -12.53 -12.33 18.54
N LEU A 160 -13.72 -12.92 18.66
CA LEU A 160 -14.79 -12.40 19.49
C LEU A 160 -14.37 -12.35 20.97
N VAL A 161 -13.88 -13.47 21.51
CA VAL A 161 -13.49 -13.57 22.93
C VAL A 161 -12.33 -12.65 23.26
N ILE A 162 -11.31 -12.56 22.40
CA ILE A 162 -10.16 -11.64 22.61
C ILE A 162 -10.64 -10.19 22.69
N ASN A 163 -11.46 -9.74 21.74
CA ASN A 163 -11.96 -8.37 21.74
C ASN A 163 -12.89 -8.07 22.91
N PHE A 164 -13.68 -9.06 23.33
CA PHE A 164 -14.51 -8.94 24.52
C PHE A 164 -13.67 -8.83 25.80
N ALA A 165 -12.62 -9.64 25.93
CA ALA A 165 -11.69 -9.60 27.05
C ALA A 165 -10.96 -8.24 27.14
N ILE A 166 -10.53 -7.68 26.00
CA ILE A 166 -9.94 -6.34 25.95
C ILE A 166 -10.94 -5.27 26.42
N GLY A 167 -12.20 -5.37 25.99
CA GLY A 167 -13.27 -4.48 26.47
C GLY A 167 -13.45 -4.53 27.99
N LEU A 168 -13.46 -5.73 28.57
CA LEU A 168 -13.56 -5.91 30.02
C LEU A 168 -12.33 -5.38 30.77
N ALA A 169 -11.12 -5.56 30.22
CA ALA A 169 -9.90 -5.04 30.81
C ALA A 169 -9.88 -3.50 30.85
N LEU A 170 -10.36 -2.83 29.80
CA LEU A 170 -10.48 -1.37 29.75
C LEU A 170 -11.51 -0.84 30.76
N LEU A 171 -12.62 -1.55 30.95
CA LEU A 171 -13.59 -1.19 32.00
C LEU A 171 -12.97 -1.31 33.40
N ARG A 172 -12.12 -2.31 33.65
CA ARG A 172 -11.38 -2.43 34.92
C ARG A 172 -10.43 -1.25 35.16
N LEU A 173 -9.72 -0.80 34.12
CA LEU A 173 -8.84 0.38 34.19
C LEU A 173 -9.60 1.65 34.57
N SER A 174 -10.83 1.84 34.06
CA SER A 174 -11.65 3.00 34.37
C SER A 174 -11.98 3.16 35.87
N ILE A 175 -12.00 2.05 36.63
CA ILE A 175 -12.25 2.05 38.08
C ILE A 175 -10.97 2.30 38.87
N LEU A 176 -9.82 1.84 38.36
CA LEU A 176 -8.53 2.04 39.02
C LEU A 176 -8.06 3.49 38.95
N LEU A 177 -8.39 4.21 37.86
CA LEU A 177 -7.97 5.61 37.67
C LEU A 177 -8.50 6.55 38.76
N PRO A 178 -9.81 6.56 39.12
CA PRO A 178 -10.32 7.36 40.24
C PRO A 178 -9.73 6.96 41.59
N ASN A 179 -9.55 5.67 41.83
CA ASN A 179 -8.97 5.19 43.10
C ASN A 179 -7.50 5.62 43.23
N PHE A 180 -6.75 5.58 42.13
CA PHE A 180 -5.38 6.08 42.07
C PHE A 180 -5.33 7.60 42.26
N SER A 181 -6.21 8.38 41.61
CA SER A 181 -6.27 9.83 41.80
C SER A 181 -6.64 10.20 43.24
N ILE A 182 -7.58 9.49 43.86
CA ILE A 182 -7.93 9.67 45.28
C ILE A 182 -6.73 9.37 46.18
N TRP A 183 -5.99 8.30 45.90
CA TRP A 183 -4.78 7.97 46.66
C TRP A 183 -3.70 9.05 46.53
N VAL A 184 -3.47 9.59 45.33
CA VAL A 184 -2.54 10.70 45.09
C VAL A 184 -2.96 11.95 45.87
N MET A 185 -4.24 12.33 45.77
CA MET A 185 -4.78 13.48 46.51
C MET A 185 -4.62 13.31 48.02
N LYS A 186 -4.92 12.12 48.55
CA LYS A 186 -4.76 11.80 49.98
C LYS A 186 -3.30 11.87 50.42
N LYS A 187 -2.38 11.35 49.59
CA LYS A 187 -0.94 11.38 49.89
C LYS A 187 -0.38 12.80 49.88
N MET A 188 -0.80 13.63 48.94
CA MET A 188 -0.41 15.05 48.86
C MET A 188 -0.93 15.84 50.07
N ASN A 189 -2.19 15.63 50.47
CA ASN A 189 -2.77 16.29 51.63
C ASN A 189 -2.06 15.92 52.94
N ILE A 190 -1.69 14.64 53.10
CA ILE A 190 -0.87 14.18 54.24
C ILE A 190 0.52 14.83 54.23
N HIS A 191 1.12 15.04 53.05
CA HIS A 191 2.43 15.64 52.94
C HIS A 191 2.41 17.14 53.28
N VAL A 192 1.40 17.87 52.82
CA VAL A 192 1.16 19.29 53.17
C VAL A 192 0.91 19.44 54.68
N ALA A 193 0.05 18.61 55.27
CA ALA A 193 -0.20 18.62 56.72
C ALA A 193 1.06 18.30 57.57
N ARG A 194 2.05 17.60 57.00
CA ARG A 194 3.34 17.38 57.65
C ARG A 194 4.23 18.62 57.56
N ILE A 195 4.26 19.29 56.41
CA ILE A 195 5.00 20.55 56.20
C ILE A 195 4.46 21.65 57.13
N ASP A 196 3.14 21.81 57.25
CA ASP A 196 2.53 22.81 58.14
C ASP A 196 2.88 22.56 59.62
N ARG A 197 2.96 21.29 60.03
CA ARG A 197 3.36 20.90 61.39
C ARG A 197 4.81 21.22 61.69
N ASP A 198 5.69 21.07 60.71
CA ASP A 198 7.11 21.38 60.85
C ASP A 198 7.38 22.89 60.76
N ALA A 199 6.56 23.65 60.03
CA ALA A 199 6.60 25.11 59.98
C ALA A 199 6.09 25.80 61.26
N GLY A 200 5.24 25.13 62.04
CA GLY A 200 4.75 25.61 63.35
C GLY A 200 5.71 25.38 64.52
N LYS A 201 6.86 24.73 64.30
CA LYS A 201 7.89 24.56 65.35
C LYS A 201 8.80 25.79 65.39
N PRO A 202 9.00 26.41 66.58
CA PRO A 202 9.95 27.51 66.70
C PRO A 202 11.35 27.04 66.32
N ILE A 203 12.04 27.87 65.54
CA ILE A 203 13.41 27.65 65.10
C ILE A 203 14.29 27.56 66.37
N PRO A 204 15.10 26.51 66.57
CA PRO A 204 15.98 26.46 67.73
C PRO A 204 16.95 27.63 67.68
N GLU A 205 16.97 28.43 68.75
CA GLU A 205 17.93 29.51 68.94
C GLU A 205 19.35 28.98 68.74
N LYS A 206 20.12 29.67 67.90
CA LYS A 206 21.56 29.44 67.76
C LYS A 206 22.20 29.73 69.14
N PRO A 207 22.94 28.79 69.74
CA PRO A 207 23.65 29.07 70.98
C PRO A 207 24.69 30.17 70.75
N GLN A 208 24.63 31.21 71.58
CA GLN A 208 25.63 32.28 71.66
C GLN A 208 26.96 31.73 72.19
N GLU A 209 28.07 32.10 71.55
CA GLU A 209 29.43 31.96 72.08
C GLU A 209 29.62 32.89 73.29
N MET A 210 30.04 32.37 74.45
CA MET A 210 31.07 33.01 75.29
C MET A 210 31.54 32.18 76.51
N SER A 211 32.88 32.14 76.66
CA SER A 211 33.65 32.26 77.91
C SER A 211 33.86 31.03 78.84
N GLU A 212 35.02 30.38 78.62
CA GLU A 212 36.15 30.18 79.54
C GLU A 212 36.01 29.66 81.00
N ASN A 213 36.91 28.68 81.29
CA ASN A 213 37.58 28.36 82.57
C ASN A 213 36.68 27.78 83.69
N HIS A 214 37.01 26.70 84.41
CA HIS A 214 38.30 26.29 84.96
C HIS A 214 38.19 24.89 85.66
N LYS A 215 39.32 24.15 85.71
CA LYS A 215 39.78 23.23 86.80
C LYS A 215 39.12 21.84 86.99
N GLN A 216 39.85 20.73 86.70
CA GLN A 216 40.79 19.96 87.58
C GLN A 216 40.03 19.03 88.56
N LEU A 217 40.39 17.78 88.90
CA LEU A 217 41.59 16.93 88.88
C LEU A 217 41.10 15.47 89.18
N ILE A 218 41.47 14.40 88.46
CA ILE A 218 42.46 13.32 88.78
C ILE A 218 42.05 12.35 89.92
N PRO A 219 42.49 11.07 89.95
CA PRO A 219 43.18 10.25 88.93
C PRO A 219 42.31 9.15 88.30
#